data_AF-A0A7V1EJX5-F1
#
_entry.id   AF-A0A7V1EJX5-F1
#
_cell.length_a   1.000
_cell.length_b   1.000
_cell.length_c   1.000
_cell.angle_alpha   90.00
_cell.angle_beta   90.00
_cell.angle_gamma   90.00
#
_symmetry.space_group_name_H-M   'P 1'
#
loop_
_entity.id
_entity.type
_entity.pdbx_description
1 polymer ?
#
loop_
_entity_poly.entity_id
_entity_poly.type
_entity_poly.pdbx_seq_one_letter_code
_entity_poly.pdbx_strand_id
1 'polypeptide(L)'
;MTQAPPTVTPPPPPPTPINPQPGTPKGGGMSIAAFVLGLLGFIPPCGLIALILGIVALVTNRAKKGLAIAGIVLGVVLMPTALLVSILLPSLNRARSLAKQAVCMANLNAIGKGLIMYTAENEDQYPPTLEDLIETGMDEKLLRSPADNIDRDCSYFYLAPTSMNEVPPEILVACTYKDVYEDFRHVMRIDCTVTRLSTAEFQAELAKPYNARFAAALKKAEGP
;
A
#
# COMPACT_ATOMS: atom_id res chain seq x y z
N MET A 1 -25.15 40.82 -99.54
CA MET A 1 -24.64 39.67 -98.77
C MET A 1 -24.47 40.16 -97.35
N THR A 2 -25.40 39.84 -96.45
CA THR A 2 -25.37 40.39 -95.08
C THR A 2 -25.75 39.30 -94.09
N GLN A 3 -24.90 39.17 -93.08
CA GLN A 3 -24.54 38.00 -92.27
C GLN A 3 -25.66 37.39 -91.42
N ALA A 4 -25.52 36.08 -91.16
CA ALA A 4 -26.23 35.35 -90.11
C ALA A 4 -25.83 35.86 -88.71
N PRO A 5 -26.73 35.82 -87.72
CA PRO A 5 -26.49 36.38 -86.39
C PRO A 5 -25.46 35.54 -85.59
N PRO A 6 -24.61 36.19 -84.76
CA PRO A 6 -23.54 35.52 -84.03
C PRO A 6 -24.06 34.68 -82.85
N THR A 7 -23.54 33.45 -82.73
CA THR A 7 -23.75 32.51 -81.63
C THR A 7 -23.18 33.08 -80.32
N VAL A 8 -24.04 33.32 -79.32
CA VAL A 8 -23.63 33.77 -77.98
C VAL A 8 -23.26 32.54 -77.14
N THR A 9 -21.98 32.35 -76.84
CA THR A 9 -21.52 31.37 -75.84
C THR A 9 -21.55 31.99 -74.44
N PRO A 10 -22.04 31.27 -73.41
CA PRO A 10 -22.10 31.78 -72.05
C PRO A 10 -20.70 31.99 -71.44
N PRO A 11 -20.54 32.95 -70.52
CA PRO A 11 -19.25 33.26 -69.90
C PRO A 11 -18.75 32.13 -68.98
N PRO A 12 -17.42 31.97 -68.83
CA PRO A 12 -16.85 30.93 -67.97
C PRO A 12 -17.19 31.17 -66.48
N PRO A 13 -17.35 30.11 -65.68
CA PRO A 13 -17.65 30.23 -64.26
C PRO A 13 -16.49 30.90 -63.49
N PRO A 14 -16.78 31.65 -62.42
CA PRO A 14 -15.76 32.33 -61.63
C PRO A 14 -14.83 31.32 -60.92
N PRO A 15 -13.53 31.64 -60.76
CA PRO A 15 -12.61 30.80 -60.03
C PRO A 15 -13.02 30.68 -58.56
N THR A 16 -13.07 29.45 -58.05
CA THR A 16 -13.38 29.17 -56.66
C THR A 16 -12.25 29.67 -55.74
N PRO A 17 -12.56 30.35 -54.62
CA PRO A 17 -11.55 30.76 -53.66
C PRO A 17 -10.90 29.54 -53.00
N ILE A 18 -9.59 29.41 -53.15
CA ILE A 18 -8.77 28.41 -52.45
C ILE A 18 -8.69 28.86 -50.99
N ASN A 19 -9.51 28.26 -50.12
CA ASN A 19 -9.43 28.49 -48.68
C ASN A 19 -8.18 27.75 -48.13
N PRO A 20 -7.22 28.43 -47.48
CA PRO A 20 -6.08 27.77 -46.88
C PRO A 20 -6.55 26.72 -45.86
N GLN A 21 -6.17 25.46 -46.06
CA GLN A 21 -6.42 24.41 -45.06
C GLN A 21 -5.75 24.80 -43.73
N PRO A 22 -6.46 24.73 -42.58
CA PRO A 22 -5.84 24.92 -41.28
C PRO A 22 -4.74 23.88 -41.07
N GLY A 23 -3.49 24.33 -40.93
CA GLY A 23 -2.37 23.44 -40.63
C GLY A 23 -2.63 22.68 -39.34
N THR A 24 -2.38 21.36 -39.35
CA THR A 24 -2.43 20.50 -38.17
C THR A 24 -1.59 21.10 -37.03
N PRO A 25 -2.13 21.30 -35.82
CA PRO A 25 -1.37 21.82 -34.71
C PRO A 25 -0.27 20.82 -34.31
N LYS A 26 1.00 21.16 -34.51
CA LYS A 26 2.14 20.40 -33.95
C LYS A 26 2.23 20.69 -32.44
N GLY A 27 1.37 20.03 -31.65
CA GLY A 27 1.37 20.11 -30.20
C GLY A 27 1.76 18.76 -29.59
N GLY A 28 3.07 18.52 -29.40
CA GLY A 28 3.58 17.29 -28.78
C GLY A 28 4.62 17.53 -27.69
N GLY A 29 5.52 18.51 -27.86
CA GLY A 29 6.60 18.74 -26.89
C GLY A 29 6.22 19.65 -25.71
N MET A 30 5.34 20.64 -25.93
CA MET A 30 5.07 21.70 -24.94
C MET A 30 4.22 21.19 -23.76
N SER A 31 3.26 20.29 -24.03
CA SER A 31 2.40 19.67 -23.01
C SER A 31 3.17 18.68 -22.15
N ILE A 32 4.06 17.90 -22.75
CA ILE A 32 4.98 17.00 -22.03
C ILE A 32 5.95 17.83 -21.17
N ALA A 33 6.50 18.93 -21.70
CA ALA A 33 7.36 19.82 -20.92
C ALA A 33 6.63 20.48 -19.73
N ALA A 34 5.37 20.87 -19.90
CA ALA A 34 4.54 21.40 -18.80
C ALA A 34 4.25 20.34 -17.72
N PHE A 35 3.99 19.08 -18.13
CA PHE A 35 3.80 17.96 -17.20
C PHE A 35 5.08 17.62 -16.42
N VAL A 36 6.23 17.60 -17.12
CA VAL A 36 7.55 17.37 -16.53
C VAL A 36 7.96 18.51 -15.59
N LEU A 37 7.69 19.78 -15.95
CA LEU A 37 7.92 20.93 -15.07
C LEU A 37 6.98 20.92 -13.86
N GLY A 38 5.73 20.47 -14.02
CA GLY A 38 4.79 20.27 -12.91
C GLY A 38 5.29 19.20 -11.92
N LEU A 39 5.83 18.08 -12.42
CA LEU A 39 6.46 17.05 -11.60
C LEU A 39 7.76 17.52 -10.93
N LEU A 40 8.61 18.28 -11.63
CA LEU A 40 9.81 18.87 -11.04
C LEU A 40 9.48 19.88 -9.94
N GLY A 41 8.38 20.63 -10.05
CA GLY A 41 7.91 21.56 -9.01
C GLY A 41 7.59 20.89 -7.66
N PHE A 42 7.39 19.56 -7.65
CA PHE A 42 7.19 18.77 -6.44
C PHE A 42 8.51 18.38 -5.74
N ILE A 43 9.66 18.66 -6.35
CA ILE A 43 10.98 18.47 -5.78
C ILE A 43 11.33 19.77 -5.01
N PRO A 44 11.54 19.74 -3.68
CA PRO A 44 11.73 20.93 -2.83
C PRO A 44 12.70 22.00 -3.37
N PRO A 45 13.88 21.66 -3.94
CA PRO A 45 14.76 22.64 -4.58
C PRO A 45 14.16 23.37 -5.80
N CYS A 46 13.30 22.74 -6.59
CA CYS A 46 12.72 23.36 -7.78
C CYS A 46 11.68 24.43 -7.43
N GLY A 47 10.88 24.22 -6.37
CA GLY A 47 9.95 25.22 -5.86
C GLY A 47 10.66 26.49 -5.38
N LEU A 48 11.82 26.34 -4.74
CA LEU A 48 12.68 27.45 -4.33
C LEU A 48 13.24 28.21 -5.53
N ILE A 49 13.73 27.49 -6.55
CA ILE A 49 14.23 28.10 -7.80
C ILE A 49 13.13 28.86 -8.53
N ALA A 50 11.93 28.30 -8.63
CA ALA A 50 10.77 28.95 -9.26
C ALA A 50 10.35 30.23 -8.53
N LEU A 51 10.38 30.21 -7.18
CA LEU A 51 10.11 31.38 -6.36
C LEU A 51 11.16 32.49 -6.59
N ILE A 52 12.45 32.13 -6.57
CA ILE A 52 13.56 33.08 -6.78
C ILE A 52 13.50 33.67 -8.20
N LEU A 53 13.36 32.84 -9.23
CA LEU A 53 13.26 33.29 -10.62
C LEU A 53 11.99 34.13 -10.87
N GLY A 54 10.87 33.79 -10.22
CA GLY A 54 9.64 34.56 -10.26
C GLY A 54 9.82 35.98 -9.70
N ILE A 55 10.47 36.10 -8.53
CA ILE A 55 10.78 37.40 -7.91
C ILE A 55 11.74 38.21 -8.80
N VAL A 56 12.83 37.61 -9.27
CA VAL A 56 13.80 38.28 -10.17
C VAL A 56 13.15 38.73 -11.47
N ALA A 57 12.28 37.93 -12.07
CA ALA A 57 11.57 38.28 -13.30
C ALA A 57 10.57 39.43 -13.10
N LEU A 58 9.95 39.51 -11.92
CA LEU A 58 9.05 40.62 -11.55
C LEU A 58 9.82 41.93 -11.32
N VAL A 59 10.99 41.86 -10.66
CA VAL A 59 11.86 43.02 -10.37
C VAL A 59 12.57 43.53 -11.62
N THR A 60 12.98 42.65 -12.53
CA THR A 60 13.67 43.03 -13.78
C THR A 60 12.72 43.45 -14.92
N ASN A 61 11.40 43.40 -14.71
CA ASN A 61 10.36 43.70 -15.70
C ASN A 61 10.50 42.89 -17.01
N ARG A 62 11.19 41.73 -16.95
CA ARG A 62 11.51 40.88 -18.11
C ARG A 62 10.42 39.88 -18.46
N ALA A 63 9.46 39.63 -17.56
CA ALA A 63 8.38 38.66 -17.77
C ALA A 63 7.00 39.32 -17.83
N LYS A 64 6.08 38.67 -18.56
CA LYS A 64 4.65 39.02 -18.49
C LYS A 64 4.20 38.86 -17.03
N LYS A 65 3.68 39.94 -16.42
CA LYS A 65 3.32 40.00 -15.00
C LYS A 65 2.53 38.77 -14.51
N GLY A 66 1.61 38.25 -15.32
CA GLY A 66 0.83 37.04 -15.00
C GLY A 66 1.66 35.76 -14.82
N LEU A 67 2.73 35.57 -15.60
CA LEU A 67 3.59 34.37 -15.51
C LEU A 67 4.47 34.40 -14.25
N ALA A 68 5.00 35.57 -13.89
CA ALA A 68 5.79 35.74 -12.67
C ALA A 68 4.92 35.55 -11.41
N ILE A 69 3.69 36.10 -11.40
CA ILE A 69 2.73 35.90 -10.30
C ILE A 69 2.35 34.42 -10.18
N ALA A 70 2.08 33.73 -11.29
CA ALA A 70 1.78 32.31 -11.28
C ALA A 70 2.93 31.48 -10.67
N GLY A 71 4.19 31.77 -11.03
CA GLY A 71 5.35 31.10 -10.46
C GLY A 71 5.49 31.30 -8.95
N ILE A 72 5.23 32.52 -8.46
CA ILE A 72 5.28 32.84 -7.02
C ILE A 72 4.17 32.12 -6.26
N VAL A 73 2.92 32.19 -6.72
CA VAL A 73 1.77 31.55 -6.06
C VAL A 73 1.95 30.03 -6.02
N LEU A 74 2.35 29.42 -7.13
CA LEU A 74 2.63 27.98 -7.18
C LEU A 74 3.80 27.62 -6.26
N GLY A 75 4.88 28.41 -6.23
CA GLY A 75 6.02 28.17 -5.34
C GLY A 75 5.65 28.21 -3.85
N VAL A 76 4.91 29.23 -3.41
CA VAL A 76 4.51 29.40 -2.00
C VAL A 76 3.55 28.30 -1.53
N VAL A 77 2.69 27.78 -2.42
CA VAL A 77 1.73 26.71 -2.05
C VAL A 77 2.35 25.32 -2.18
N LEU A 78 3.04 25.04 -3.29
CA LEU A 78 3.53 23.69 -3.58
C LEU A 78 4.79 23.31 -2.79
N MET A 79 5.66 24.28 -2.48
CA MET A 79 6.89 24.00 -1.73
C MET A 79 6.63 23.45 -0.32
N PRO A 80 5.81 24.09 0.55
CA PRO A 80 5.51 23.53 1.85
C PRO A 80 4.63 22.28 1.77
N THR A 81 3.66 22.20 0.85
CA THR A 81 2.82 21.00 0.73
C THR A 81 3.62 19.76 0.31
N ALA A 82 4.59 19.91 -0.60
CA ALA A 82 5.52 18.84 -0.94
C ALA A 82 6.35 18.37 0.27
N LEU A 83 6.81 19.31 1.12
CA LEU A 83 7.50 18.99 2.36
C LEU A 83 6.59 18.24 3.36
N LEU A 84 5.36 18.71 3.56
CA LEU A 84 4.38 18.06 4.43
C LEU A 84 4.10 16.62 3.95
N VAL A 85 3.86 16.43 2.67
CA VAL A 85 3.60 15.09 2.08
C VAL A 85 4.82 14.17 2.23
N SER A 86 6.03 14.71 2.03
CA SER A 86 7.29 13.96 2.19
C SER A 86 7.46 13.39 3.60
N ILE A 87 7.01 14.11 4.64
CA ILE A 87 7.04 13.64 6.03
C ILE A 87 5.82 12.74 6.34
N LEU A 88 4.66 13.05 5.76
CA LEU A 88 3.40 12.36 6.05
C LEU A 88 3.37 10.94 5.50
N LEU A 89 3.86 10.70 4.28
CA LEU A 89 3.87 9.38 3.66
C LEU A 89 4.65 8.32 4.45
N PRO A 90 5.91 8.54 4.87
CA PRO A 90 6.63 7.56 5.68
C PRO A 90 5.98 7.34 7.05
N SER A 91 5.44 8.41 7.66
CA SER A 91 4.69 8.31 8.93
C SER A 91 3.43 7.45 8.77
N LEU A 92 2.67 7.64 7.69
CA LEU A 92 1.47 6.87 7.41
C LEU A 92 1.78 5.39 7.12
N ASN A 93 2.86 5.10 6.39
CA ASN A 93 3.30 3.73 6.15
C ASN A 93 3.66 3.03 7.46
N ARG A 94 4.39 3.70 8.35
CA ARG A 94 4.70 3.18 9.69
C ARG A 94 3.44 2.97 10.52
N ALA A 95 2.51 3.93 10.53
CA ALA A 95 1.25 3.82 11.25
C ALA A 95 0.40 2.65 10.76
N ARG A 96 0.30 2.45 9.44
CA ARG A 96 -0.38 1.29 8.84
C ARG A 96 0.27 -0.03 9.24
N SER A 97 1.60 -0.12 9.23
CA SER A 97 2.31 -1.34 9.67
C SER A 97 2.03 -1.66 11.15
N LEU A 98 2.08 -0.65 12.03
CA LEU A 98 1.73 -0.82 13.44
C LEU A 98 0.26 -1.23 13.64
N ALA A 99 -0.66 -0.68 12.87
CA ALA A 99 -2.08 -1.06 12.92
C ALA A 99 -2.27 -2.52 12.49
N LYS A 100 -1.61 -2.96 11.42
CA LYS A 100 -1.63 -4.37 10.99
C LYS A 100 -1.11 -5.31 12.09
N GLN A 101 -0.03 -4.92 12.77
CA GLN A 101 0.51 -5.67 13.91
C GLN A 101 -0.48 -5.73 15.08
N ALA A 102 -1.11 -4.61 15.43
CA ALA A 102 -2.10 -4.54 16.50
C ALA A 102 -3.30 -5.45 16.22
N VAL A 103 -3.82 -5.45 14.99
CA VAL A 103 -4.91 -6.34 14.58
C VAL A 103 -4.45 -7.80 14.61
N CYS A 104 -3.25 -8.13 14.13
CA CYS A 104 -2.72 -9.50 14.20
C CYS A 104 -2.64 -10.01 15.66
N MET A 105 -2.20 -9.17 16.60
CA MET A 105 -2.19 -9.52 18.03
C MET A 105 -3.61 -9.64 18.61
N ALA A 106 -4.54 -8.77 18.20
CA ALA A 106 -5.93 -8.85 18.63
C ALA A 106 -6.61 -10.14 18.13
N ASN A 107 -6.34 -10.53 16.88
CA ASN A 107 -6.80 -11.79 16.29
C ASN A 107 -6.29 -13.00 17.07
N LEU A 108 -4.98 -13.07 17.37
CA LEU A 108 -4.42 -14.15 18.21
C LEU A 108 -5.07 -14.19 19.61
N ASN A 109 -5.32 -13.03 20.23
CA ASN A 109 -6.03 -13.00 21.51
C ASN A 109 -7.48 -13.48 21.39
N ALA A 110 -8.17 -13.16 20.29
CA ALA A 110 -9.52 -13.65 20.02
C ALA A 110 -9.51 -15.17 19.79
N ILE A 111 -8.52 -15.69 19.06
CA ILE A 111 -8.28 -17.13 18.90
C ILE A 111 -8.07 -17.79 20.26
N GLY A 112 -7.19 -17.25 21.11
CA GLY A 112 -6.96 -17.78 22.46
C GLY A 112 -8.23 -17.86 23.31
N LYS A 113 -9.09 -16.84 23.26
CA LYS A 113 -10.41 -16.88 23.91
C LYS A 113 -11.31 -17.97 23.34
N GLY A 114 -11.32 -18.14 22.01
CA GLY A 114 -12.04 -19.22 21.34
C GLY A 114 -11.55 -20.60 21.75
N LEU A 115 -10.23 -20.79 21.89
CA LEU A 115 -9.66 -22.04 22.40
C LEU A 115 -10.16 -22.35 23.81
N ILE A 116 -10.20 -21.36 24.71
CA ILE A 116 -10.73 -21.54 26.07
C ILE A 116 -12.21 -21.93 26.05
N MET A 117 -13.02 -21.24 25.23
CA MET A 117 -14.44 -21.56 25.08
C MET A 117 -14.64 -22.97 24.54
N TYR A 118 -13.87 -23.35 23.51
CA TYR A 118 -13.91 -24.68 22.92
C TYR A 118 -13.58 -25.76 23.95
N THR A 119 -12.51 -25.59 24.74
CA THR A 119 -12.15 -26.57 25.79
C THR A 119 -13.23 -26.70 26.85
N ALA A 120 -13.92 -25.61 27.20
CA ALA A 120 -15.00 -25.63 28.17
C ALA A 120 -16.23 -26.43 27.68
N GLU A 121 -16.43 -26.53 26.38
CA GLU A 121 -17.54 -27.25 25.75
C GLU A 121 -17.17 -28.69 25.32
N ASN A 122 -15.87 -29.01 25.22
CA ASN A 122 -15.37 -30.26 24.63
C ASN A 122 -14.48 -31.06 25.61
N GLU A 123 -14.90 -31.21 26.88
CA GLU A 123 -14.20 -32.04 27.88
C GLU A 123 -12.71 -31.70 28.03
N ASP A 124 -12.37 -30.40 28.08
CA ASP A 124 -10.99 -29.89 28.14
C ASP A 124 -10.11 -30.26 26.93
N GLN A 125 -10.69 -30.76 25.84
CA GLN A 125 -9.96 -31.04 24.62
C GLN A 125 -9.81 -29.78 23.78
N TYR A 126 -8.57 -29.52 23.34
CA TYR A 126 -8.30 -28.48 22.37
C TYR A 126 -8.79 -28.89 20.97
N PRO A 127 -9.20 -27.93 20.13
CA PRO A 127 -9.60 -28.25 18.77
C PRO A 127 -8.41 -28.80 17.97
N PRO A 128 -8.62 -29.78 17.07
CA PRO A 128 -7.56 -30.28 16.19
C PRO A 128 -6.93 -29.19 15.32
N THR A 129 -7.74 -28.24 14.85
CA THR A 129 -7.36 -27.15 13.95
C THR A 129 -8.00 -25.83 14.38
N LEU A 130 -7.52 -24.68 13.87
CA LEU A 130 -8.14 -23.39 14.23
C LEU A 130 -9.46 -23.18 13.51
N GLU A 131 -9.66 -23.85 12.39
CA GLU A 131 -10.86 -23.84 11.58
C GLU A 131 -12.06 -24.40 12.34
N ASP A 132 -11.85 -25.34 13.27
CA ASP A 132 -12.90 -25.89 14.14
C ASP A 132 -13.52 -24.80 15.05
N LEU A 133 -12.80 -23.70 15.32
CA LEU A 133 -13.35 -22.56 16.07
C LEU A 133 -14.41 -21.80 15.26
N ILE A 134 -14.38 -21.87 13.93
CA ILE A 134 -15.39 -21.24 13.07
C ILE A 134 -16.73 -21.93 13.28
N GLU A 135 -16.74 -23.25 13.46
CA GLU A 135 -17.95 -24.03 13.75
C GLU A 135 -18.60 -23.61 15.07
N THR A 136 -17.80 -23.15 16.03
CA THR A 136 -18.27 -22.56 17.30
C THR A 136 -18.73 -21.10 17.21
N GLY A 137 -18.75 -20.52 16.00
CA GLY A 137 -19.24 -19.16 15.75
C GLY A 137 -18.17 -18.07 15.69
N MET A 138 -16.88 -18.43 15.59
CA MET A 138 -15.80 -17.47 15.34
C MET A 138 -15.83 -16.95 13.90
N ASP A 139 -15.59 -15.66 13.68
CA ASP A 139 -15.43 -15.10 12.34
C ASP A 139 -14.13 -15.60 11.69
N GLU A 140 -14.22 -16.21 10.50
CA GLU A 140 -13.08 -16.71 9.71
C GLU A 140 -12.00 -15.63 9.49
N LYS A 141 -12.40 -14.35 9.41
CA LYS A 141 -11.44 -13.24 9.24
C LYS A 141 -10.43 -13.13 10.38
N LEU A 142 -10.75 -13.67 11.57
CA LEU A 142 -9.83 -13.69 12.70
C LEU A 142 -8.66 -14.66 12.47
N LEU A 143 -8.81 -15.67 11.60
CA LEU A 143 -7.74 -16.60 11.24
C LEU A 143 -6.76 -16.01 10.21
N ARG A 144 -7.05 -14.82 9.67
CA ARG A 144 -6.21 -14.14 8.68
C ARG A 144 -5.53 -12.91 9.27
N SER A 145 -4.21 -12.81 9.10
CA SER A 145 -3.44 -11.65 9.53
C SER A 145 -3.48 -10.57 8.43
N PRO A 146 -3.75 -9.29 8.75
CA PRO A 146 -3.74 -8.23 7.74
C PRO A 146 -2.33 -7.87 7.24
N ALA A 147 -1.28 -8.44 7.86
CA ALA A 147 0.10 -8.33 7.39
C ALA A 147 0.49 -9.45 6.42
N ASP A 148 -0.28 -10.54 6.38
CA ASP A 148 -0.03 -11.65 5.47
C ASP A 148 -0.40 -11.23 4.04
N ASN A 149 0.52 -11.45 3.11
CA ASN A 149 0.31 -11.16 1.69
C ASN A 149 0.14 -12.46 0.88
N ILE A 150 0.16 -13.61 1.55
CA ILE A 150 -0.11 -14.91 0.95
C ILE A 150 -1.58 -15.25 1.22
N ASP A 151 -2.30 -15.64 0.18
CA ASP A 151 -3.70 -16.06 0.32
C ASP A 151 -3.75 -17.48 0.90
N ARG A 152 -3.55 -17.57 2.22
CA ARG A 152 -3.71 -18.79 3.02
C ARG A 152 -5.03 -18.72 3.78
N ASP A 153 -5.66 -19.87 3.96
CA ASP A 153 -6.89 -19.98 4.75
C ASP A 153 -6.65 -19.58 6.22
N CYS A 154 -5.47 -19.90 6.76
CA CYS A 154 -5.06 -19.48 8.09
C CYS A 154 -3.61 -18.92 8.08
N SER A 155 -3.44 -17.70 8.60
CA SER A 155 -2.14 -17.02 8.72
C SER A 155 -1.35 -17.42 9.98
N TYR A 156 -1.94 -18.27 10.83
CA TYR A 156 -1.38 -18.69 12.10
C TYR A 156 -1.08 -20.18 12.08
N PHE A 157 0.16 -20.54 12.38
CA PHE A 157 0.48 -21.91 12.72
C PHE A 157 -0.05 -22.21 14.12
N TYR A 158 -0.76 -23.32 14.27
CA TYR A 158 -1.33 -23.78 15.53
C TYR A 158 -0.96 -25.24 15.77
N LEU A 159 -0.68 -25.57 17.03
CA LEU A 159 -0.49 -26.94 17.47
C LEU A 159 -1.16 -27.14 18.82
N ALA A 160 -2.18 -28.00 18.85
CA ALA A 160 -2.87 -28.38 20.08
C ALA A 160 -1.89 -29.03 21.08
N PRO A 161 -1.89 -28.59 22.36
CA PRO A 161 -1.08 -29.19 23.40
C PRO A 161 -1.55 -30.62 23.71
N THR A 162 -0.62 -31.53 24.03
CA THR A 162 -0.93 -32.97 24.25
C THR A 162 -1.18 -33.35 25.71
N SER A 163 -0.84 -32.47 26.66
CA SER A 163 -1.03 -32.72 28.09
C SER A 163 -1.41 -31.41 28.77
N MET A 164 -2.39 -31.44 29.66
CA MET A 164 -2.87 -30.29 30.42
C MET A 164 -2.32 -30.24 31.85
N ASN A 165 -1.78 -31.35 32.37
CA ASN A 165 -1.49 -31.49 33.80
C ASN A 165 -0.04 -31.17 34.21
N GLU A 166 0.91 -31.07 33.28
CA GLU A 166 2.33 -30.80 33.57
C GLU A 166 3.01 -29.99 32.46
N VAL A 167 2.42 -28.86 32.07
CA VAL A 167 3.02 -28.02 31.03
C VAL A 167 3.27 -26.62 31.55
N PRO A 168 4.51 -26.10 31.43
CA PRO A 168 4.79 -24.72 31.83
C PRO A 168 3.91 -23.77 31.01
N PRO A 169 3.43 -22.65 31.60
CA PRO A 169 2.62 -21.66 30.89
C PRO A 169 3.37 -21.03 29.70
N GLU A 170 4.67 -21.25 29.61
CA GLU A 170 5.56 -20.77 28.55
C GLU A 170 5.49 -21.56 27.24
N ILE A 171 4.78 -22.69 27.20
CA ILE A 171 4.69 -23.49 25.97
C ILE A 171 3.98 -22.71 24.86
N LEU A 172 4.56 -22.74 23.66
CA LEU A 172 3.97 -22.12 22.48
C LEU A 172 2.85 -22.99 21.92
N VAL A 173 1.71 -22.35 21.62
CA VAL A 173 0.53 -23.01 21.05
C VAL A 173 0.21 -22.49 19.65
N ALA A 174 0.48 -21.22 19.38
CA ALA A 174 0.36 -20.66 18.03
C ALA A 174 1.43 -19.61 17.73
N CYS A 175 1.74 -19.41 16.45
CA CYS A 175 2.57 -18.30 15.99
C CYS A 175 2.25 -17.90 14.54
N THR A 176 2.61 -16.68 14.15
CA THR A 176 2.62 -16.30 12.73
C THR A 176 3.74 -17.02 11.97
N TYR A 177 3.52 -17.31 10.68
CA TYR A 177 4.56 -17.84 9.79
C TYR A 177 5.71 -16.85 9.54
N LYS A 178 6.87 -17.36 9.07
CA LYS A 178 8.09 -16.57 8.81
C LYS A 178 7.88 -15.44 7.82
N ASP A 179 7.07 -15.70 6.81
CA ASP A 179 6.86 -14.80 5.67
C ASP A 179 5.93 -13.62 6.00
N VAL A 180 5.23 -13.66 7.14
CA VAL A 180 4.33 -12.57 7.56
C VAL A 180 5.11 -11.36 8.06
N TYR A 181 6.21 -11.59 8.79
CA TYR A 181 7.06 -10.55 9.38
C TYR A 181 8.53 -10.99 9.33
N GLU A 182 9.41 -10.14 8.78
CA GLU A 182 10.81 -10.49 8.56
C GLU A 182 11.64 -10.59 9.87
N ASP A 183 11.43 -9.64 10.80
CA ASP A 183 12.32 -9.45 11.96
C ASP A 183 11.80 -10.07 13.27
N PHE A 184 10.51 -10.39 13.32
CA PHE A 184 9.83 -10.82 14.55
C PHE A 184 8.64 -11.70 14.24
N ARG A 185 8.07 -12.34 15.26
CA ARG A 185 6.81 -13.07 15.17
C ARG A 185 5.91 -12.75 16.34
N HIS A 186 4.60 -12.81 16.10
CA HIS A 186 3.65 -12.88 17.19
C HIS A 186 3.49 -14.34 17.57
N VAL A 187 3.64 -14.62 18.86
CA VAL A 187 3.49 -15.96 19.43
C VAL A 187 2.42 -15.93 20.50
N MET A 188 1.65 -17.00 20.58
CA MET A 188 0.65 -17.23 21.60
C MET A 188 1.07 -18.44 22.43
N ARG A 189 1.08 -18.25 23.74
CA ARG A 189 1.35 -19.31 24.72
C ARG A 189 0.07 -20.01 25.16
N ILE A 190 0.19 -21.11 25.90
CA ILE A 190 -0.95 -21.88 26.39
C ILE A 190 -1.85 -21.10 27.35
N ASP A 191 -1.29 -20.15 28.10
CA ASP A 191 -2.04 -19.21 28.94
C ASP A 191 -2.75 -18.10 28.13
N CYS A 192 -2.78 -18.25 26.80
CA CYS A 192 -3.31 -17.30 25.83
C CYS A 192 -2.59 -15.95 25.81
N THR A 193 -1.41 -15.83 26.43
CA THR A 193 -0.62 -14.60 26.32
C THR A 193 -0.02 -14.48 24.93
N VAL A 194 -0.30 -13.34 24.29
CA VAL A 194 0.26 -13.00 22.98
C VAL A 194 1.43 -12.05 23.16
N THR A 195 2.61 -12.44 22.69
CA THR A 195 3.81 -11.61 22.76
C THR A 195 4.51 -11.53 21.41
N ARG A 196 5.22 -10.42 21.19
CA ARG A 196 6.09 -10.26 20.03
C ARG A 196 7.50 -10.70 20.42
N LEU A 197 8.05 -11.66 19.69
CA LEU A 197 9.44 -12.12 19.85
C LEU A 197 10.23 -11.79 18.59
N SER A 198 11.44 -11.26 18.75
CA SER A 198 12.40 -11.16 17.65
C SER A 198 12.76 -12.55 17.12
N THR A 199 13.31 -12.63 15.91
CA THR A 199 13.75 -13.91 15.34
C THR A 199 14.72 -14.65 16.27
N ALA A 200 15.64 -13.97 16.94
CA ALA A 200 16.58 -14.58 17.88
C ALA A 200 15.89 -15.13 19.14
N GLU A 201 15.01 -14.33 19.76
CA GLU A 201 14.24 -14.76 20.93
C GLU A 201 13.32 -15.93 20.59
N PHE A 202 12.69 -15.92 19.43
CA PHE A 202 11.85 -17.01 18.98
C PHE A 202 12.63 -18.31 18.80
N GLN A 203 13.82 -18.26 18.19
CA GLN A 203 14.67 -19.45 18.09
C GLN A 203 15.14 -19.95 19.46
N ALA A 204 15.42 -19.04 20.41
CA ALA A 204 15.74 -19.41 21.78
C ALA A 204 14.56 -20.11 22.48
N GLU A 205 13.32 -19.63 22.25
CA GLU A 205 12.10 -20.29 22.73
C GLU A 205 11.90 -21.68 22.11
N LEU A 206 12.09 -21.82 20.80
CA LEU A 206 11.98 -23.11 20.10
C LEU A 206 13.03 -24.13 20.55
N ALA A 207 14.21 -23.67 20.99
CA ALA A 207 15.27 -24.54 21.49
C ALA A 207 14.97 -25.14 22.87
N LYS A 208 13.95 -24.64 23.59
CA LYS A 208 13.60 -25.15 24.92
C LYS A 208 12.96 -26.54 24.81
N PRO A 209 13.28 -27.49 25.70
CA PRO A 209 12.82 -28.87 25.59
C PRO A 209 11.28 -29.03 25.50
N TYR A 210 10.54 -28.20 26.25
CA TYR A 210 9.08 -28.25 26.25
C TYR A 210 8.45 -27.71 24.95
N ASN A 211 9.18 -26.95 24.13
CA ASN A 211 8.73 -26.46 22.82
C ASN A 211 9.20 -27.36 21.67
N ALA A 212 9.91 -28.46 21.92
CA ALA A 212 10.49 -29.30 20.87
C ALA A 212 9.44 -29.86 19.89
N ARG A 213 8.26 -30.25 20.39
CA ARG A 213 7.14 -30.73 19.55
C ARG A 213 6.62 -29.61 18.63
N PHE A 214 6.45 -28.42 19.18
CA PHE A 214 6.03 -27.23 18.43
C PHE A 214 7.07 -26.87 17.36
N ALA A 215 8.35 -26.86 17.72
CA ALA A 215 9.45 -26.57 16.79
C ALA A 215 9.52 -27.58 15.63
N ALA A 216 9.37 -28.88 15.93
CA ALA A 216 9.38 -29.93 14.89
C ALA A 216 8.18 -29.81 13.94
N ALA A 217 6.99 -29.54 14.48
CA ALA A 217 5.77 -29.38 13.68
C ALA A 217 5.83 -28.10 12.82
N LEU A 218 6.29 -26.99 13.40
CA LEU A 218 6.45 -25.73 12.67
C LEU A 218 7.46 -25.87 11.53
N LYS A 219 8.62 -26.50 11.78
CA LYS A 219 9.62 -26.75 10.73
C LYS A 219 9.04 -27.56 9.56
N LYS A 220 8.15 -28.52 9.85
CA LYS A 220 7.46 -29.30 8.80
C LYS A 220 6.48 -28.43 8.01
N ALA A 221 5.79 -27.50 8.66
CA ALA A 221 4.81 -26.60 8.04
C ALA A 221 5.48 -25.51 7.19
N GLU A 222 6.59 -24.94 7.66
CA GLU A 222 7.31 -23.86 6.94
C GLU A 222 8.16 -24.37 5.78
N GLY A 223 8.48 -25.67 5.76
CA GLY A 223 9.40 -26.23 4.78
C GLY A 223 10.87 -25.92 5.09
N PRO A 224 11.80 -26.37 4.23
CA PRO A 224 13.24 -26.16 4.38
C PRO A 224 13.68 -24.70 4.23
#